data_AF-A0A536XJY3-F1
#
_entry.id   AF-A0A536XJY3-F1
#
_cell.length_a   1.000
_cell.length_b   1.000
_cell.length_c   1.000
_cell.angle_alpha   90.00
_cell.angle_beta   90.00
_cell.angle_gamma   90.00
#
_symmetry.space_group_name_H-M   'P 1'
#
loop_
_entity.id
_entity.type
_entity.pdbx_description
1 polymer ?
#
loop_
_entity_poly.entity_id
_entity_poly.type
_entity_poly.pdbx_seq_one_letter_code
_entity_poly.pdbx_strand_id
1 'polypeptide(L)'
;MDANNRLRIATRIHFALLRHLGEGIAVATMLANDADAREVLWVCEASGDAELMSLARKFIRASRPAAPVHAAGARAAAPGGHVARDSAWAHDTSGFGFTQPPIAAARRLR
;
A
#
# COMPACT_ATOMS: atom_id res chain seq x y z
N MET A 1 -4.51 18.28 -12.31
CA MET A 1 -3.30 17.56 -11.86
C MET A 1 -2.10 18.27 -12.42
N ASP A 2 -1.20 18.76 -11.58
CA ASP A 2 -0.04 19.52 -12.01
C ASP A 2 1.08 18.55 -12.41
N ALA A 3 1.16 18.20 -13.70
CA ALA A 3 2.23 17.34 -14.24
C ALA A 3 3.64 17.86 -13.88
N ASN A 4 3.79 19.18 -13.80
CA ASN A 4 5.01 19.84 -13.35
C ASN A 4 5.35 19.52 -11.88
N ASN A 5 4.36 19.43 -10.99
CA ASN A 5 4.56 19.04 -9.60
C ASN A 5 5.04 17.59 -9.49
N ARG A 6 4.44 16.67 -10.26
CA ARG A 6 4.85 15.25 -10.29
C ARG A 6 6.31 15.11 -10.76
N LEU A 7 6.70 15.82 -11.82
CA LEU A 7 8.09 15.87 -12.30
C LEU A 7 9.04 16.38 -11.22
N ARG A 8 8.72 17.51 -10.57
CA ARG A 8 9.56 18.08 -9.51
C ARG A 8 9.76 17.12 -8.34
N ILE A 9 8.74 16.36 -7.96
CA ILE A 9 8.85 15.36 -6.89
C ILE A 9 9.74 14.20 -7.35
N ALA A 10 9.56 13.69 -8.57
CA ALA A 10 10.38 12.61 -9.12
C ALA A 10 11.87 12.98 -9.18
N THR A 11 12.20 14.20 -9.63
CA THR A 11 13.58 14.71 -9.62
C THR A 11 14.16 14.78 -8.21
N ARG A 12 13.36 15.18 -7.21
CA ARG A 12 13.81 15.20 -5.81
C ARG A 12 14.08 13.79 -5.28
N ILE A 13 13.23 12.81 -5.62
CA ILE A 13 13.47 11.40 -5.27
C ILE A 13 14.80 10.93 -5.87
N HIS A 14 15.05 11.22 -7.14
CA HIS A 14 16.32 10.86 -7.80
C HIS A 14 17.55 11.38 -7.03
N PHE A 15 17.58 12.67 -6.67
CA PHE A 15 18.72 13.22 -5.92
C PHE A 15 18.80 12.77 -4.47
N ALA A 16 17.67 12.43 -3.84
CA ALA A 16 17.68 11.83 -2.52
C ALA A 16 18.27 10.42 -2.57
N LEU A 17 17.86 9.58 -3.54
CA LEU A 17 18.42 8.24 -3.73
C LEU A 17 19.92 8.30 -4.01
N LEU A 18 20.39 9.21 -4.87
CA LEU A 18 21.82 9.42 -5.10
C LEU A 18 22.58 9.78 -3.81
N ARG A 19 22.00 10.62 -2.94
CA ARG A 19 22.62 11.01 -1.66
C ARG A 19 22.68 9.86 -0.65
N HIS A 20 21.61 9.08 -0.54
CA HIS A 20 21.46 8.09 0.54
C HIS A 20 21.99 6.71 0.16
N LEU A 21 21.87 6.33 -1.11
CA LEU A 21 22.18 4.98 -1.61
C LEU A 21 23.30 4.98 -2.67
N GLY A 22 23.72 6.16 -3.15
CA GLY A 22 24.73 6.29 -4.20
C GLY A 22 24.20 6.01 -5.61
N GLU A 23 22.94 5.59 -5.74
CA GLU A 23 22.33 5.23 -7.02
C GLU A 23 21.03 6.01 -7.24
N GLY A 24 20.84 6.48 -8.48
CA GLY A 24 19.68 7.25 -8.89
C GLY A 24 18.72 6.44 -9.76
N ILE A 25 17.61 7.06 -10.14
CA ILE A 25 16.58 6.45 -11.00
C ILE A 25 16.43 7.19 -12.32
N ALA A 26 15.93 6.50 -13.34
CA ALA A 26 15.49 7.13 -14.58
C ALA A 26 14.14 7.84 -14.36
N VAL A 27 14.18 9.17 -14.17
CA VAL A 27 12.99 9.99 -13.89
C VAL A 27 11.94 9.88 -15.00
N ALA A 28 12.36 9.84 -16.27
CA ALA A 28 11.44 9.71 -17.39
C ALA A 28 10.65 8.39 -17.34
N THR A 29 11.34 7.28 -17.04
CA THR A 29 10.75 5.94 -16.93
C THR A 29 9.76 5.87 -15.76
N MET A 30 10.14 6.40 -14.59
CA MET A 30 9.25 6.50 -13.42
C MET A 30 7.97 7.31 -13.70
N LEU A 31 8.05 8.33 -14.58
CA LEU A 31 6.89 9.15 -14.94
C LEU A 31 6.01 8.48 -16.01
N ALA A 32 6.60 7.70 -16.90
CA ALA A 32 5.91 7.04 -18.01
C ALA A 32 5.24 5.71 -17.61
N ASN A 33 5.79 4.99 -16.63
CA ASN A 33 5.35 3.66 -16.27
C ASN A 33 5.05 3.54 -14.77
N ASP A 34 3.82 3.14 -14.44
CA ASP A 34 3.38 2.96 -13.07
C ASP A 34 4.05 1.77 -12.37
N ALA A 35 4.52 0.76 -13.12
CA ALA A 35 5.29 -0.35 -12.55
C ALA A 35 6.64 0.15 -12.01
N ASP A 36 7.40 0.87 -12.84
CA ASP A 36 8.68 1.48 -12.44
C ASP A 36 8.48 2.47 -11.29
N ALA A 37 7.39 3.24 -11.31
CA ALA A 37 7.05 4.11 -10.20
C ALA A 37 6.85 3.34 -8.88
N ARG A 38 6.15 2.19 -8.91
CA ARG A 38 5.93 1.37 -7.71
C ARG A 38 7.23 0.81 -7.14
N GLU A 39 8.12 0.31 -7.98
CA GLU A 39 9.41 -0.22 -7.52
C GLU A 39 10.24 0.84 -6.80
N VAL A 40 10.35 2.03 -7.41
CA VAL A 40 11.04 3.17 -6.79
C VAL A 40 10.41 3.55 -5.45
N LEU A 41 9.08 3.56 -5.37
CA LEU A 41 8.38 3.89 -4.13
C LEU A 41 8.62 2.84 -3.04
N TRP A 42 8.69 1.55 -3.39
CA TRP A 42 9.05 0.49 -2.44
C TRP A 42 10.47 0.64 -1.90
N VAL A 43 11.43 1.00 -2.76
CA VAL A 43 12.80 1.31 -2.30
C VAL A 43 12.79 2.49 -1.33
N CYS A 44 12.01 3.53 -1.61
CA CYS A 44 11.87 4.69 -0.71
C CYS A 44 11.22 4.35 0.63
N GLU A 45 10.32 3.35 0.67
CA GLU A 45 9.71 2.88 1.92
C GLU A 45 10.66 1.95 2.70
N ALA A 46 11.38 1.08 1.99
CA ALA A 46 12.31 0.13 2.58
C ALA A 46 13.60 0.79 3.12
N SER A 47 13.99 1.96 2.60
CA SER A 47 15.19 2.68 3.04
C SER A 47 15.13 3.14 4.51
N GLY A 48 13.92 3.26 5.08
CA GLY A 48 13.71 3.80 6.43
C GLY A 48 14.03 5.30 6.58
N ASP A 49 14.42 5.98 5.51
CA ASP A 49 14.76 7.40 5.53
C ASP A 49 13.49 8.27 5.47
N ALA A 50 13.37 9.20 6.42
CA ALA A 50 12.19 10.03 6.56
C ALA A 50 11.96 10.99 5.37
N GLU A 51 13.02 11.46 4.71
CA GLU A 51 12.94 12.32 3.53
C GLU A 51 12.38 11.52 2.35
N LEU A 52 12.95 10.35 2.06
CA LEU A 52 12.51 9.44 0.99
C LEU A 52 11.06 9.00 1.17
N MET A 53 10.69 8.55 2.37
CA MET A 53 9.31 8.17 2.68
C MET A 53 8.32 9.34 2.50
N SER A 54 8.73 10.57 2.85
CA SER A 54 7.91 11.78 2.67
C SER A 54 7.72 12.13 1.19
N LEU A 55 8.78 12.02 0.39
CA LEU A 55 8.73 12.27 -1.05
C LEU A 55 7.87 11.23 -1.77
N ALA A 56 7.99 9.95 -1.41
CA ALA A 56 7.15 8.87 -1.94
C ALA A 56 5.66 9.16 -1.74
N ARG A 57 5.25 9.52 -0.51
CA ARG A 57 3.86 9.91 -0.21
C ARG A 57 3.39 11.13 -1.00
N LYS A 58 4.26 12.12 -1.22
CA LYS A 58 3.94 13.30 -2.04
C LYS A 58 3.73 12.92 -3.49
N PHE A 59 4.56 12.03 -4.03
CA PHE A 59 4.43 11.53 -5.40
C PHE A 59 3.10 10.81 -5.60
N ILE A 60 2.72 9.90 -4.69
CA ILE A 60 1.44 9.18 -4.75
C ILE A 60 0.25 10.16 -4.78
N ARG A 61 0.27 11.21 -3.96
CA ARG A 61 -0.77 12.25 -3.96
C ARG A 61 -0.80 13.04 -5.26
N ALA A 62 0.36 13.40 -5.81
CA ALA A 62 0.46 14.12 -7.07
C ALA A 62 0.04 13.27 -8.29
N SER A 63 0.20 11.95 -8.20
CA SER A 63 -0.17 10.98 -9.23
C SER A 63 -1.63 10.51 -9.14
N ARG A 64 -2.38 10.89 -8.09
CA ARG A 64 -3.80 10.52 -7.96
C ARG A 64 -4.66 11.40 -8.87
N PRO A 65 -5.38 10.85 -9.87
CA PRO A 65 -6.34 11.62 -10.65
C PRO A 65 -7.36 12.27 -9.74
N ALA A 66 -7.72 13.52 -10.02
CA ALA A 66 -8.80 14.20 -9.32
C ALA A 66 -10.05 13.35 -9.51
N ALA A 67 -10.41 12.55 -8.50
CA ALA A 67 -11.61 11.76 -8.55
C ALA A 67 -12.79 12.73 -8.72
N PRO A 68 -13.78 12.43 -9.58
CA PRO A 68 -15.00 13.20 -9.60
C PRO A 68 -15.61 13.18 -8.20
N VAL A 69 -15.96 14.36 -7.69
CA VAL A 69 -16.68 14.58 -6.44
C VAL A 69 -18.12 14.06 -6.57
N HIS A 70 -18.28 12.75 -6.71
CA HIS A 70 -19.53 12.02 -6.53
C HIS A 70 -19.28 10.77 -5.68
N ALA A 71 -18.80 11.02 -4.46
CA ALA A 71 -18.98 10.15 -3.30
C ALA A 71 -18.89 11.01 -2.01
N ALA A 72 -19.58 12.15 -2.02
CA ALA A 72 -19.91 12.86 -0.79
C ALA A 72 -21.00 12.06 -0.08
N GLY A 73 -20.59 11.07 0.72
CA GLY A 73 -21.53 10.18 1.39
C GLY A 73 -20.92 9.15 2.31
N ALA A 74 -19.79 9.45 2.97
CA ALA A 74 -19.34 8.68 4.14
C ALA A 74 -18.27 9.46 4.92
N ARG A 75 -18.68 10.52 5.60
CA ARG A 75 -17.86 11.11 6.66
C ARG A 75 -18.76 11.44 7.84
N ALA A 76 -18.76 10.54 8.81
CA ALA A 76 -18.91 10.73 10.27
C ALA A 76 -19.74 9.60 10.90
N ALA A 77 -19.07 8.55 11.34
CA ALA A 77 -19.50 7.79 12.50
C ALA A 77 -18.25 7.42 13.31
N ALA A 78 -18.35 7.66 14.61
CA ALA A 78 -17.34 7.52 15.65
C ALA A 78 -16.92 6.03 15.85
N PRO A 79 -15.98 5.74 16.76
CA PRO A 79 -15.17 4.52 16.74
C PRO A 79 -15.90 3.30 17.30
N GLY A 80 -15.61 2.14 16.72
CA GLY A 80 -15.99 0.84 17.28
C GLY A 80 -17.00 0.08 16.43
N GLY A 81 -16.62 -1.14 16.02
CA GLY A 81 -17.52 -2.09 15.39
C GLY A 81 -17.00 -2.60 14.05
N HIS A 82 -16.31 -3.74 14.13
CA HIS A 82 -16.05 -4.74 13.09
C HIS A 82 -16.32 -4.36 11.62
N VAL A 83 -15.23 -4.31 10.86
CA VAL A 83 -15.20 -4.27 9.39
C VAL A 83 -16.12 -5.36 8.83
N ALA A 84 -17.22 -4.97 8.21
CA ALA A 84 -17.93 -5.82 7.26
C ALA A 84 -17.00 -6.03 6.07
N ARG A 85 -16.16 -7.07 6.13
CA ARG A 85 -15.44 -7.55 4.96
C ARG A 85 -16.46 -8.32 4.13
N ASP A 86 -16.81 -7.78 2.97
CA ASP A 86 -17.41 -8.57 1.90
C ASP A 86 -16.37 -9.58 1.41
N SER A 87 -16.30 -10.71 2.10
CA SER A 87 -15.46 -11.85 1.78
C SER A 87 -16.15 -12.74 0.74
N ALA A 88 -16.35 -12.22 -0.47
CA ALA A 88 -16.75 -13.04 -1.62
C ALA A 88 -15.72 -14.14 -1.94
N TRP A 89 -14.47 -13.98 -1.46
CA TRP A 89 -13.40 -14.97 -1.62
C TRP A 89 -13.42 -16.09 -0.56
N ALA A 90 -14.18 -15.96 0.52
CA ALA A 90 -14.20 -16.96 1.61
C ALA A 90 -15.18 -18.12 1.35
N HIS A 91 -15.94 -18.07 0.27
CA HIS A 91 -16.97 -19.08 -0.02
C HIS A 91 -16.52 -20.19 -0.98
N ASP A 92 -15.28 -20.17 -1.48
CA ASP A 92 -14.82 -21.13 -2.50
C ASP A 92 -13.62 -21.98 -2.06
N THR A 93 -13.67 -22.54 -0.85
CA THR A 93 -12.75 -23.60 -0.41
C THR A 93 -13.49 -24.82 0.14
N SER A 94 -14.58 -25.21 -0.53
CA SER A 94 -15.13 -26.56 -0.38
C SER A 94 -14.26 -27.53 -1.18
N GLY A 95 -13.15 -27.99 -0.61
CA GLY A 95 -12.34 -28.95 -1.36
C GLY A 95 -11.10 -29.56 -0.70
N PHE A 96 -10.82 -29.39 0.59
CA PHE A 96 -9.80 -30.22 1.25
C PHE A 96 -10.18 -30.49 2.71
N GLY A 97 -10.60 -31.74 2.96
CA GLY A 97 -10.93 -32.23 4.27
C GLY A 97 -9.71 -32.25 5.18
N PHE A 98 -9.77 -31.49 6.27
CA PHE A 98 -9.00 -31.74 7.46
C PHE A 98 -9.94 -32.29 8.53
N THR A 99 -9.86 -33.60 8.75
CA THR A 99 -10.44 -34.26 9.92
C THR A 99 -9.95 -33.56 11.19
N GLN A 100 -10.89 -33.03 11.97
CA GLN A 100 -10.64 -32.60 13.33
C GLN A 100 -10.27 -33.84 14.19
N PRO A 101 -9.12 -33.86 14.89
CA PRO A 101 -8.82 -34.95 15.79
C PRO A 101 -9.76 -34.88 17.03
N PRO A 102 -10.15 -36.01 17.62
CA PRO A 102 -10.95 -36.00 18.83
C PRO A 102 -10.16 -35.35 19.96
N ILE A 103 -10.75 -34.35 20.62
CA ILE A 103 -10.23 -33.78 21.87
C ILE A 103 -10.26 -34.91 22.90
N ALA A 104 -9.08 -35.35 23.35
CA ALA A 104 -8.94 -36.30 24.42
C ALA A 104 -9.64 -35.75 25.68
N ALA A 105 -10.74 -36.37 26.08
CA ALA A 105 -11.41 -36.07 27.34
C ALA A 105 -10.47 -36.47 28.49
N ALA A 106 -9.93 -35.45 29.16
CA ALA A 106 -9.16 -35.60 30.36
C ALA A 106 -10.01 -36.18 31.50
N ARG A 107 -9.69 -37.43 31.84
CA ARG A 107 -9.88 -38.18 33.09
C ARG A 107 -10.25 -37.37 34.35
N ARG A 108 -11.31 -37.80 35.05
CA ARG A 108 -11.49 -37.76 36.52
C ARG A 108 -12.27 -39.05 36.88
N LEU A 109 -11.74 -40.08 37.56
CA LEU A 109 -11.37 -40.19 38.99
C LEU A 109 -12.32 -39.32 39.83
N ARG A 110 -13.36 -39.84 40.46
CA ARG A 110 -13.42 -40.96 41.41
C ARG A 110 -14.89 -41.36 41.58
#